data_AF-C5D099-F1
#
_entry.id   AF-C5D099-F1
#
_cell.length_a   1.000
_cell.length_b   1.000
_cell.length_c   1.000
_cell.angle_alpha   90.00
_cell.angle_beta   90.00
_cell.angle_gamma   90.00
#
_symmetry.space_group_name_H-M   'P 1'
#
loop_
_entity.id
_entity.type
_entity.pdbx_description
1 polymer ?
#
loop_
_entity_poly.entity_id
_entity_poly.type
_entity_poly.pdbx_seq_one_letter_code
_entity_poly.pdbx_strand_id
1 'polypeptide(L)'
;MVATAITLIVLNLIGMAYLVLRSFGTGYGTKKGGNAADREDLPELTRIVEDIKHQNAQLLESLKSHNQLRVAAIDKRLQAHQEAFTLWRKLVGVLWNGDVNSVVEECQRWWDENCLYLEPEARNAFSIAYFLAPSVRQDVGGMRNHGTGHTPTMEARHQEIMRAGDVLVQAVQLPGLTQAEERSMKQTNELKAGEGAENG
;
A
#
# COMPACT_ATOMS: atom_id res chain seq x y z
N MET A 1 76.56 -36.90 -54.35
CA MET A 1 75.22 -36.39 -54.74
C MET A 1 74.08 -36.92 -53.86
N VAL A 2 74.11 -38.19 -53.41
CA VAL A 2 73.02 -38.75 -52.57
C VAL A 2 72.99 -38.16 -51.15
N ALA A 3 74.14 -37.94 -50.50
CA ALA A 3 74.21 -37.43 -49.13
C ALA A 3 73.66 -36.00 -48.95
N THR A 4 73.84 -35.13 -49.95
CA THR A 4 73.34 -33.75 -49.95
C THR A 4 71.82 -33.65 -50.16
N ALA A 5 71.22 -34.64 -50.83
CA ALA A 5 69.77 -34.71 -51.01
C ALA A 5 69.06 -35.13 -49.72
N ILE A 6 69.66 -36.07 -48.97
CA ILE A 6 69.11 -36.55 -47.69
C ILE A 6 69.09 -35.44 -46.64
N THR A 7 70.15 -34.63 -46.54
CA THR A 7 70.20 -33.52 -45.58
C THR A 7 69.15 -32.44 -45.86
N LEU A 8 68.86 -32.13 -47.13
CA LEU A 8 67.81 -31.16 -47.50
C LEU A 8 66.39 -31.65 -47.16
N ILE A 9 66.14 -32.95 -47.29
CA ILE A 9 64.85 -33.57 -46.91
C ILE A 9 64.65 -33.50 -45.39
N VAL A 10 65.69 -33.85 -44.62
CA VAL A 10 65.63 -33.80 -43.15
C VAL A 10 65.39 -32.37 -42.65
N LEU A 11 66.06 -31.38 -43.24
CA LEU A 11 65.86 -29.97 -42.86
C LEU A 11 64.43 -29.49 -43.13
N ASN A 12 63.83 -29.91 -44.25
CA ASN A 12 62.43 -29.60 -44.58
C ASN A 12 61.46 -30.25 -43.61
N LEU A 13 61.69 -31.51 -43.23
CA LEU A 13 60.85 -32.22 -42.26
C LEU A 13 60.89 -31.56 -40.88
N ILE A 14 62.07 -31.09 -40.45
CA ILE A 14 62.22 -30.35 -39.18
C ILE A 14 61.50 -29.00 -39.26
N GLY A 15 61.63 -28.26 -40.36
CA GLY A 15 60.92 -27.01 -40.57
C GLY A 15 59.39 -27.18 -40.59
N MET A 16 58.90 -28.26 -41.22
CA MET A 16 57.49 -28.60 -41.25
C MET A 16 56.97 -28.98 -39.86
N ALA A 17 57.73 -29.78 -39.10
CA ALA A 17 57.39 -30.13 -37.74
C ALA A 17 57.33 -28.90 -36.81
N TYR A 18 58.26 -27.95 -36.97
CA TYR A 18 58.26 -26.69 -36.23
C TYR A 18 57.04 -25.81 -36.53
N LEU A 19 56.64 -25.71 -37.81
CA LEU A 19 55.45 -24.96 -38.22
C LEU A 19 54.16 -25.55 -37.66
N VAL A 20 54.05 -26.89 -37.66
CA VAL A 20 52.92 -27.61 -37.07
C VAL A 20 52.89 -27.39 -35.55
N LEU A 21 54.00 -27.55 -34.84
CA LEU A 21 54.03 -27.34 -33.39
C LEU A 21 53.65 -25.90 -33.01
N ARG A 22 54.10 -24.91 -33.78
CA ARG A 22 53.80 -23.49 -33.56
C ARG A 22 52.33 -23.16 -33.82
N SER A 23 51.70 -23.75 -34.84
CA SER A 23 50.28 -23.47 -35.16
C SER A 23 49.32 -24.11 -34.17
N PHE A 24 49.64 -25.31 -33.67
CA PHE A 24 48.78 -26.01 -32.70
C PHE A 24 48.97 -25.52 -31.25
N GLY A 25 50.13 -24.97 -30.89
CA GLY A 25 50.42 -24.48 -29.54
C GLY A 25 49.63 -23.23 -29.13
N THR A 26 49.36 -22.31 -30.05
CA THR A 26 48.65 -21.04 -29.77
C THR A 26 47.15 -21.23 -29.54
N GLY A 27 46.54 -22.27 -30.11
CA GLY A 27 45.11 -22.56 -29.98
C GLY A 27 44.71 -23.34 -28.71
N TYR A 28 45.63 -24.10 -28.11
CA TYR A 28 45.33 -24.90 -26.90
C TYR A 28 45.51 -24.12 -25.59
N GLY A 29 46.44 -23.16 -25.53
CA GLY A 29 46.64 -22.32 -24.35
C GLY A 29 45.51 -21.31 -24.10
N THR A 30 44.91 -20.78 -25.18
CA THR A 30 43.86 -19.77 -25.14
C THR A 30 42.51 -20.32 -24.68
N LYS A 31 42.15 -21.55 -25.07
CA LYS A 31 40.92 -22.21 -24.61
C LYS A 31 40.93 -22.61 -23.13
N LYS A 32 42.12 -22.91 -22.56
CA LYS A 32 42.24 -23.28 -21.14
C LYS A 32 42.13 -22.07 -20.21
N GLY A 33 42.48 -20.87 -20.68
CA GLY A 33 42.31 -19.60 -19.95
C GLY A 33 40.86 -19.13 -19.88
N GLY A 34 40.10 -19.25 -20.97
CA GLY A 34 38.68 -18.86 -21.01
C GLY A 34 37.82 -19.69 -20.04
N ASN A 35 37.99 -21.01 -20.02
CA ASN A 35 37.25 -21.90 -19.11
C ASN A 35 37.63 -21.74 -17.62
N ALA A 36 38.74 -21.08 -17.29
CA ALA A 36 39.13 -20.79 -15.91
C ALA A 36 38.50 -19.48 -15.42
N ALA A 37 38.50 -18.44 -16.25
CA ALA A 37 37.83 -17.17 -15.97
C ALA A 37 36.30 -17.36 -15.82
N ASP A 38 35.66 -18.09 -16.73
CA ASP A 38 34.23 -18.42 -16.63
C ASP A 38 33.87 -19.22 -15.36
N ARG A 39 34.84 -19.94 -14.76
CA ARG A 39 34.63 -20.71 -13.52
C ARG A 39 34.82 -19.87 -12.26
N GLU A 40 35.58 -18.79 -12.31
CA GLU A 40 35.70 -17.82 -11.21
C GLU A 40 34.49 -16.89 -11.16
N ASP A 41 33.87 -16.56 -12.30
CA ASP A 41 32.70 -15.68 -12.36
C ASP A 41 31.39 -16.35 -11.86
N LEU A 42 31.27 -17.68 -12.01
CA LEU A 42 30.09 -18.46 -11.57
C LEU A 42 29.77 -18.35 -10.05
N PRO A 43 30.74 -18.49 -9.12
CA PRO A 43 30.47 -18.30 -7.69
C PRO A 43 30.14 -16.84 -7.33
N GLU A 44 30.71 -15.85 -8.04
CA GLU A 44 30.36 -14.44 -7.84
C GLU A 44 28.93 -14.13 -8.29
N LEU A 45 28.53 -14.61 -9.48
CA LEU A 45 27.15 -14.56 -9.98
C LEU A 45 26.16 -15.25 -9.02
N THR A 46 26.54 -16.41 -8.47
CA THR A 46 25.70 -17.13 -7.50
C THR A 46 25.51 -16.31 -6.23
N ARG A 47 26.58 -15.72 -5.69
CA ARG A 47 26.52 -14.87 -4.51
C ARG A 47 25.66 -13.62 -4.74
N ILE A 48 25.80 -12.97 -5.89
CA ILE A 48 24.97 -11.80 -6.26
C ILE A 48 23.50 -12.19 -6.36
N VAL A 49 23.17 -13.33 -6.99
CA VAL A 49 21.78 -13.81 -7.08
C VAL A 49 21.22 -14.18 -5.70
N GLU A 50 22.02 -14.76 -4.83
CA GLU A 50 21.64 -15.05 -3.44
C GLU A 50 21.42 -13.78 -2.63
N ASP A 51 22.30 -12.79 -2.75
CA ASP A 51 22.15 -11.48 -2.10
C ASP A 51 20.91 -10.74 -2.62
N ILE A 52 20.67 -10.74 -3.94
CA ILE A 52 19.46 -10.14 -4.53
C ILE A 52 18.21 -10.86 -4.04
N LYS A 53 18.23 -12.20 -3.96
CA LYS A 53 17.09 -12.96 -3.40
C LYS A 53 16.88 -12.64 -1.93
N HIS A 54 17.96 -12.52 -1.15
CA HIS A 54 17.88 -12.21 0.26
C HIS A 54 17.36 -10.79 0.49
N GLN A 55 17.89 -9.81 -0.24
CA GLN A 55 17.41 -8.42 -0.21
C GLN A 55 15.94 -8.34 -0.63
N ASN A 56 15.57 -9.00 -1.73
CA ASN A 56 14.18 -9.05 -2.17
C ASN A 56 13.27 -9.69 -1.12
N ALA A 57 13.68 -10.79 -0.49
CA ALA A 57 12.89 -11.44 0.56
C ALA A 57 12.69 -10.53 1.78
N GLN A 58 13.72 -9.82 2.24
CA GLN A 58 13.63 -8.84 3.33
C GLN A 58 12.71 -7.67 2.95
N LEU A 59 12.79 -7.18 1.70
CA LEU A 59 11.96 -6.09 1.20
C LEU A 59 10.50 -6.53 1.09
N LEU A 60 10.24 -7.76 0.63
CA LEU A 60 8.91 -8.36 0.56
C LEU A 60 8.30 -8.57 1.95
N GLU A 61 9.09 -9.00 2.92
CA GLU A 61 8.66 -9.17 4.31
C GLU A 61 8.37 -7.82 5.00
N SER A 62 9.22 -6.82 4.78
CA SER A 62 9.00 -5.45 5.24
C SER A 62 7.75 -4.84 4.62
N LEU A 63 7.56 -4.97 3.30
CA LEU A 63 6.35 -4.52 2.61
C LEU A 63 5.10 -5.24 3.09
N LYS A 64 5.18 -6.56 3.30
CA LYS A 64 4.06 -7.36 3.79
C LYS A 64 3.67 -6.97 5.21
N SER A 65 4.62 -6.82 6.13
CA SER A 65 4.36 -6.41 7.51
C SER A 65 3.80 -4.98 7.58
N HIS A 66 4.37 -4.04 6.83
CA HIS A 66 3.84 -2.68 6.74
C HIS A 66 2.42 -2.65 6.16
N ASN A 67 2.17 -3.39 5.08
CA ASN A 67 0.84 -3.45 4.47
C ASN A 67 -0.16 -4.15 5.39
N GLN A 68 0.23 -5.16 6.16
CA GLN A 68 -0.63 -5.81 7.15
C GLN A 68 -1.04 -4.85 8.27
N LEU A 69 -0.11 -4.06 8.82
CA LEU A 69 -0.42 -3.05 9.83
C LEU A 69 -1.34 -1.96 9.28
N ARG A 70 -1.11 -1.52 8.04
CA ARG A 70 -1.97 -0.53 7.36
C ARG A 70 -3.37 -1.06 7.09
N VAL A 71 -3.50 -2.30 6.63
CA VAL A 71 -4.80 -2.95 6.38
C VAL A 71 -5.56 -3.12 7.71
N ALA A 72 -4.89 -3.62 8.76
CA ALA A 72 -5.52 -3.77 10.08
C ALA A 72 -6.01 -2.43 10.66
N ALA A 73 -5.24 -1.35 10.48
CA ALA A 73 -5.64 -0.01 10.87
C ALA A 73 -6.82 0.51 10.03
N ILE A 74 -6.86 0.24 8.73
CA ILE A 74 -7.98 0.61 7.84
C ILE A 74 -9.25 -0.15 8.24
N ASP A 75 -9.17 -1.44 8.49
CA ASP A 75 -10.32 -2.27 8.91
C ASP A 75 -10.90 -1.76 10.23
N LYS A 76 -10.04 -1.45 11.21
CA LYS A 76 -10.48 -0.88 12.49
C LYS A 76 -11.13 0.49 12.33
N ARG A 77 -10.62 1.34 11.44
CA ARG A 77 -11.22 2.64 11.12
C ARG A 77 -12.58 2.45 10.46
N LEU A 78 -12.70 1.57 9.48
CA LEU A 78 -13.96 1.27 8.81
C LEU A 78 -15.01 0.77 9.80
N GLN A 79 -14.62 -0.18 10.64
CA GLN A 79 -15.48 -0.72 11.69
C GLN A 79 -15.98 0.39 12.64
N ALA A 80 -15.09 1.26 13.11
CA ALA A 80 -15.48 2.35 14.01
C ALA A 80 -16.48 3.32 13.36
N HIS A 81 -16.33 3.65 12.07
CA HIS A 81 -17.31 4.48 11.37
C HIS A 81 -18.67 3.79 11.23
N GLN A 82 -18.68 2.48 10.95
CA GLN A 82 -19.91 1.69 10.85
C GLN A 82 -20.64 1.61 12.20
N GLU A 83 -19.91 1.41 13.30
CA GLU A 83 -20.46 1.38 14.65
C GLU A 83 -21.04 2.74 15.05
N ALA A 84 -20.30 3.84 14.80
CA ALA A 84 -20.77 5.20 15.02
C ALA A 84 -22.05 5.50 14.22
N PHE A 85 -22.11 5.06 12.95
CA PHE A 85 -23.31 5.22 12.13
C PHE A 85 -24.51 4.45 12.70
N THR A 86 -24.32 3.22 13.17
CA THR A 86 -25.39 2.45 13.81
C THR A 86 -25.90 3.13 15.08
N LEU A 87 -24.99 3.65 15.92
CA LEU A 87 -25.35 4.40 17.12
C LEU A 87 -26.10 5.69 16.80
N TRP A 88 -25.64 6.45 15.79
CA TRP A 88 -26.34 7.62 15.29
C TRP A 88 -27.75 7.27 14.81
N ARG A 89 -27.91 6.16 14.05
CA ARG A 89 -29.23 5.71 13.57
C ARG A 89 -30.17 5.35 14.73
N LYS A 90 -29.63 4.71 15.78
CA LYS A 90 -30.36 4.40 17.01
C LYS A 90 -30.78 5.67 17.73
N LEU A 91 -29.88 6.66 17.85
CA LEU A 91 -30.14 7.96 18.46
C LEU A 91 -31.28 8.71 17.75
N VAL A 92 -31.23 8.78 16.42
CA VAL A 92 -32.29 9.39 15.60
C VAL A 92 -33.63 8.67 15.80
N GLY A 93 -33.62 7.35 15.89
CA GLY A 93 -34.83 6.54 16.12
C GLY A 93 -35.52 6.83 17.45
N VAL A 94 -34.77 7.18 18.49
CA VAL A 94 -35.32 7.47 19.83
C VAL A 94 -35.57 8.97 20.08
N LEU A 95 -35.12 9.85 19.18
CA LEU A 95 -35.09 11.30 19.38
C LEU A 95 -36.44 11.90 19.82
N TRP A 96 -37.53 11.44 19.21
CA TRP A 96 -38.86 12.02 19.40
C TRP A 96 -39.66 11.34 20.53
N ASN A 97 -39.62 10.01 20.60
CA ASN A 97 -40.52 9.24 21.47
C ASN A 97 -39.82 8.18 22.35
N GLY A 98 -38.51 7.98 22.21
CA GLY A 98 -37.77 6.94 22.93
C GLY A 98 -36.98 7.46 24.12
N ASP A 99 -36.17 6.58 24.72
CA ASP A 99 -35.22 6.95 25.77
C ASP A 99 -33.91 7.44 25.15
N VAL A 100 -33.80 8.75 24.97
CA VAL A 100 -32.61 9.38 24.39
C VAL A 100 -31.40 9.26 25.32
N ASN A 101 -31.61 9.34 26.64
CA ASN A 101 -30.52 9.34 27.61
C ASN A 101 -29.79 8.00 27.62
N SER A 102 -30.54 6.88 27.60
CA SER A 102 -29.95 5.54 27.51
C SER A 102 -29.07 5.38 26.26
N VAL A 103 -29.50 5.91 25.10
CA VAL A 103 -28.72 5.83 23.86
C VAL A 103 -27.51 6.77 23.89
N VAL A 104 -27.64 7.95 24.50
CA VAL A 104 -26.51 8.88 24.68
C VAL A 104 -25.42 8.26 25.56
N GLU A 105 -25.78 7.55 26.64
CA GLU A 105 -24.81 6.82 27.46
C GLU A 105 -24.09 5.71 26.67
N GLU A 106 -24.81 5.01 25.78
CA GLU A 106 -24.17 4.06 24.87
C GLU A 106 -23.18 4.74 23.92
N CYS A 107 -23.56 5.89 23.35
CA CYS A 107 -22.66 6.69 22.50
C CYS A 107 -21.41 7.15 23.26
N GLN A 108 -21.55 7.55 24.52
CA GLN A 108 -20.43 7.98 25.37
C GLN A 108 -19.48 6.83 25.68
N ARG A 109 -20.01 5.66 26.08
CA ARG A 109 -19.17 4.47 26.32
C ARG A 109 -18.40 4.08 25.06
N TRP A 110 -19.07 4.07 23.92
CA TRP A 110 -18.43 3.77 22.65
C TRP A 110 -17.36 4.81 22.28
N TRP A 111 -17.62 6.09 22.54
CA TRP A 111 -16.69 7.19 22.27
C TRP A 111 -15.36 7.01 23.00
N ASP A 112 -15.41 6.69 24.30
CA ASP A 112 -14.21 6.51 25.13
C ASP A 112 -13.31 5.38 24.60
N GLU A 113 -13.89 4.39 23.93
CA GLU A 113 -13.17 3.23 23.39
C GLU A 113 -12.70 3.41 21.94
N ASN A 114 -13.44 4.17 21.12
CA ASN A 114 -13.29 4.11 19.66
C ASN A 114 -13.08 5.46 18.95
N CYS A 115 -13.21 6.61 19.63
CA CYS A 115 -13.19 7.92 18.97
C CYS A 115 -11.90 8.23 18.19
N LEU A 116 -10.77 7.60 18.55
CA LEU A 116 -9.48 7.80 17.87
C LEU A 116 -9.42 7.19 16.47
N TYR A 117 -10.33 6.26 16.15
CA TYR A 117 -10.39 5.62 14.84
C TYR A 117 -11.29 6.37 13.84
N LEU A 118 -12.08 7.34 14.31
CA LEU A 118 -12.90 8.19 13.46
C LEU A 118 -12.06 9.26 12.75
N GLU A 119 -12.46 9.59 11.52
CA GLU A 119 -11.92 10.76 10.84
C GLU A 119 -12.29 12.05 11.61
N PRO A 120 -11.46 13.10 11.57
CA PRO A 120 -11.68 14.30 12.39
C PRO A 120 -13.07 14.95 12.20
N GLU A 121 -13.56 15.01 10.96
CA GLU A 121 -14.88 15.57 10.65
C GLU A 121 -16.03 14.68 11.16
N ALA A 122 -15.95 13.38 10.88
CA ALA A 122 -16.91 12.39 11.37
C ALA A 122 -16.97 12.36 12.90
N ARG A 123 -15.80 12.41 13.55
CA ARG A 123 -15.67 12.48 15.00
C ARG A 123 -16.37 13.70 15.59
N ASN A 124 -16.16 14.88 15.00
CA ASN A 124 -16.78 16.11 15.47
C ASN A 124 -18.29 16.10 15.24
N ALA A 125 -18.74 15.66 14.07
CA ALA A 125 -20.16 15.60 13.77
C ALA A 125 -20.90 14.61 14.69
N PHE A 126 -20.29 13.45 14.97
CA PHE A 126 -20.85 12.45 15.88
C PHE A 126 -20.93 12.96 17.33
N SER A 127 -19.89 13.62 17.84
CA SER A 127 -19.92 14.17 19.21
C SER A 127 -20.98 15.25 19.39
N ILE A 128 -21.10 16.14 18.42
CA ILE A 128 -22.13 17.18 18.41
C ILE A 128 -23.52 16.52 18.41
N ALA A 129 -23.74 15.49 17.59
CA ALA A 129 -25.05 14.85 17.48
C ALA A 129 -25.54 14.24 18.81
N TYR A 130 -24.73 13.42 19.49
CA TYR A 130 -25.17 12.80 20.75
C TYR A 130 -25.22 13.81 21.90
N PHE A 131 -24.42 14.87 21.86
CA PHE A 131 -24.46 15.93 22.87
C PHE A 131 -25.72 16.81 22.76
N LEU A 132 -26.22 17.06 21.54
CA LEU A 132 -27.41 17.89 21.30
C LEU A 132 -28.74 17.13 21.47
N ALA A 133 -28.73 15.81 21.36
CA ALA A 133 -29.94 14.99 21.36
C ALA A 133 -30.82 15.13 22.63
N PRO A 134 -30.28 15.17 23.87
CA PRO A 134 -31.09 15.40 25.07
C PRO A 134 -31.84 16.73 25.04
N SER A 135 -31.21 17.78 24.50
CA SER A 135 -31.80 19.11 24.43
C SER A 135 -32.98 19.16 23.44
N VAL A 136 -32.90 18.43 22.32
CA VAL A 136 -34.04 18.29 21.38
C VAL A 136 -35.20 17.55 22.05
N ARG A 137 -34.91 16.52 22.84
CA ARG A 137 -35.94 15.81 23.60
C ARG A 137 -36.63 16.70 24.63
N GLN A 138 -35.88 17.55 25.32
CA GLN A 138 -36.44 18.52 26.27
C GLN A 138 -37.43 19.48 25.57
N ASP A 139 -37.08 19.97 24.38
CA ASP A 139 -37.97 20.84 23.61
C ASP A 139 -39.27 20.11 23.22
N VAL A 140 -39.18 18.87 22.76
CA VAL A 140 -40.35 18.03 22.40
C VAL A 140 -41.24 17.77 23.62
N GLY A 141 -40.63 17.50 24.79
CA GLY A 141 -41.36 17.35 26.05
C GLY A 141 -42.07 18.65 26.49
N GLY A 142 -41.38 19.78 26.36
CA GLY A 142 -41.95 21.11 26.63
C GLY A 142 -43.11 21.45 25.69
N MET A 143 -42.99 21.10 24.41
CA MET A 143 -44.03 21.24 23.39
C MET A 143 -45.33 20.51 23.79
N ARG A 144 -45.20 19.25 24.23
CA ARG A 144 -46.34 18.43 24.66
C ARG A 144 -47.03 18.99 25.90
N ASN A 145 -46.29 19.65 26.79
CA ASN A 145 -46.80 20.14 28.08
C ASN A 145 -47.31 21.59 28.03
N HIS A 146 -46.74 22.43 27.16
CA HIS A 146 -46.98 23.89 27.16
C HIS A 146 -47.57 24.43 25.84
N GLY A 147 -47.73 23.60 24.80
CA GLY A 147 -48.30 24.04 23.52
C GLY A 147 -47.45 25.07 22.75
N THR A 148 -46.22 25.33 23.20
CA THR A 148 -45.23 26.12 22.46
C THR A 148 -44.94 25.44 21.13
N GLY A 149 -45.00 26.13 20.00
CA GLY A 149 -44.73 25.55 18.69
C GLY A 149 -43.25 25.23 18.43
N HIS A 150 -42.98 24.62 17.28
CA HIS A 150 -41.64 24.30 16.78
C HIS A 150 -40.76 25.56 16.72
N THR A 151 -39.61 25.56 17.41
CA THR A 151 -38.71 26.73 17.46
C THR A 151 -37.61 26.64 16.40
N PRO A 152 -37.13 27.77 15.84
CA PRO A 152 -35.99 27.76 14.91
C PRO A 152 -34.72 27.12 15.49
N THR A 153 -34.53 27.21 16.81
CA THR A 153 -33.38 26.62 17.52
C THR A 153 -33.48 25.10 17.67
N MET A 154 -34.69 24.55 17.70
CA MET A 154 -34.91 23.10 17.68
C MET A 154 -34.64 22.53 16.29
N GLU A 155 -35.10 23.22 15.24
CA GLU A 155 -34.86 22.81 13.85
C GLU A 155 -33.37 22.80 13.50
N ALA A 156 -32.63 23.85 13.89
CA ALA A 156 -31.19 23.91 13.69
C ALA A 156 -30.44 22.75 14.38
N ARG A 157 -30.84 22.39 15.61
CA ARG A 157 -30.25 21.25 16.34
C ARG A 157 -30.60 19.91 15.69
N HIS A 158 -31.83 19.76 15.21
CA HIS A 158 -32.24 18.58 14.48
C HIS A 158 -31.44 18.40 13.17
N GLN A 159 -31.24 19.49 12.42
CA GLN A 159 -30.40 19.47 11.22
C GLN A 159 -28.96 19.07 11.52
N GLU A 160 -28.39 19.58 12.61
CA GLU A 160 -27.03 19.23 13.01
C GLU A 160 -26.90 17.75 13.40
N ILE A 161 -27.91 17.19 14.09
CA ILE A 161 -27.98 15.75 14.37
C ILE A 161 -28.05 14.95 13.08
N MET A 162 -28.85 15.36 12.09
CA MET A 162 -28.98 14.65 10.82
C MET A 162 -27.70 14.71 9.99
N ARG A 163 -27.01 15.87 9.99
CA ARG A 163 -25.73 16.08 9.30
C ARG A 163 -24.67 15.04 9.67
N ALA A 164 -24.67 14.58 10.92
CA ALA A 164 -23.71 13.58 11.39
C ALA A 164 -23.80 12.26 10.58
N GLY A 165 -24.98 11.85 10.14
CA GLY A 165 -25.15 10.67 9.30
C GLY A 165 -24.46 10.81 7.95
N ASP A 166 -24.64 11.96 7.29
CA ASP A 166 -24.03 12.23 5.99
C ASP A 166 -22.50 12.28 6.08
N VAL A 167 -21.96 12.94 7.11
CA VAL A 167 -20.51 13.06 7.33
C VAL A 167 -19.90 11.70 7.64
N LEU A 168 -20.56 10.86 8.44
CA LEU A 168 -20.10 9.50 8.74
C LEU A 168 -20.02 8.63 7.48
N VAL A 169 -21.00 8.75 6.58
CA VAL A 169 -20.99 8.03 5.29
C VAL A 169 -19.90 8.57 4.36
N GLN A 170 -19.74 9.90 4.27
CA GLN A 170 -18.72 10.53 3.45
C GLN A 170 -17.29 10.13 3.87
N ALA A 171 -17.03 10.04 5.17
CA ALA A 171 -15.73 9.64 5.70
C ALA A 171 -15.30 8.22 5.31
N VAL A 172 -16.25 7.37 4.90
CA VAL A 172 -16.01 5.97 4.51
C VAL A 172 -16.03 5.79 2.98
N GLN A 173 -16.31 6.85 2.21
CA GLN A 173 -16.33 6.74 0.75
C GLN A 173 -14.95 6.36 0.22
N LEU A 174 -14.80 5.08 -0.12
CA LEU A 174 -13.68 4.60 -0.89
C LEU A 174 -13.76 5.24 -2.29
N PRO A 175 -12.63 5.68 -2.88
CA PRO A 175 -12.64 6.08 -4.28
C PRO A 175 -13.22 4.92 -5.09
N GLY A 176 -14.22 5.21 -5.92
CA GLY A 176 -14.81 4.20 -6.80
C GLY A 176 -13.70 3.52 -7.59
N LEU A 177 -13.81 2.21 -7.81
CA LEU A 177 -12.80 1.37 -8.48
C LEU A 177 -12.15 2.08 -9.69
N THR A 178 -12.97 2.74 -10.51
CA THR A 178 -12.56 3.51 -11.69
C THR A 178 -11.62 4.69 -11.38
N GLN A 179 -11.84 5.43 -10.29
CA GLN A 179 -10.99 6.55 -9.88
C GLN A 179 -9.66 6.07 -9.28
N ALA A 180 -9.67 4.94 -8.57
CA ALA A 180 -8.45 4.31 -8.06
C ALA A 180 -7.57 3.78 -9.21
N GLU A 181 -8.21 3.13 -10.19
CA GLU A 181 -7.57 2.69 -11.44
C GLU A 181 -6.99 3.88 -12.22
N GLU A 182 -7.74 4.97 -12.39
CA GLU A 182 -7.25 6.19 -13.05
C GLU A 182 -6.04 6.82 -12.33
N ARG A 183 -6.05 6.89 -10.99
CA ARG A 183 -4.90 7.44 -10.24
C ARG A 183 -3.67 6.54 -10.35
N SER A 184 -3.84 5.23 -10.28
CA SER A 184 -2.74 4.28 -10.44
C SER A 184 -2.12 4.35 -11.85
N MET A 185 -2.96 4.52 -12.88
CA MET A 185 -2.51 4.71 -14.26
C MET A 185 -1.79 6.05 -14.46
N LYS A 186 -2.28 7.14 -13.87
CA LYS A 186 -1.61 8.45 -13.91
C LYS A 186 -0.24 8.42 -13.23
N GLN A 187 -0.16 7.84 -12.04
CA GLN A 187 1.10 7.71 -11.30
C GLN A 187 2.13 6.84 -12.05
N THR A 188 1.68 5.77 -12.70
CA THR A 188 2.53 4.91 -13.53
C THR A 188 3.06 5.66 -14.77
N ASN A 189 2.24 6.52 -15.37
CA ASN A 189 2.65 7.32 -16.52
C ASN A 189 3.62 8.43 -16.15
N GLU A 190 3.46 9.05 -14.98
CA GLU A 190 4.38 10.09 -14.47
C GLU A 190 5.76 9.52 -14.13
N LEU A 191 5.82 8.31 -13.54
CA LEU A 191 7.08 7.60 -13.29
C LEU A 191 7.83 7.28 -14.59
N LYS A 192 7.12 6.79 -15.62
CA LYS A 192 7.70 6.52 -16.94
C LYS A 192 8.14 7.79 -17.67
N ALA A 193 7.45 8.91 -17.47
CA ALA A 193 7.84 10.19 -18.06
C ALA A 193 9.09 10.78 -17.41
N GLY A 194 9.31 10.57 -16.12
CA GLY A 194 10.53 10.97 -15.41
C GLY A 194 11.77 10.19 -15.84
N GLU A 195 11.66 8.87 -16.00
CA GLU A 195 12.76 8.00 -16.45
C GLU A 195 13.19 8.28 -17.91
N GLY A 196 12.28 8.79 -18.75
CA GLY A 196 12.57 9.21 -20.12
C GLY A 196 13.28 10.57 -20.23
N ALA A 197 13.22 11.40 -19.19
CA ALA A 197 13.81 12.74 -19.18
C ALA A 197 15.26 12.76 -18.64
N GLU A 198 15.66 11.79 -17.82
CA GLU A 198 17.04 11.65 -17.32
C GLU A 198 17.99 10.92 -18.28
N ASN A 199 17.46 10.24 -19.30
CA ASN A 199 18.23 9.47 -20.28
C ASN A 199 18.35 10.12 -21.67
N GLY A 200 18.01 11.41 -21.79
CA GLY A 200 18.02 12.18 -23.04
C GLY A 200 19.12 13.24 -23.10
#